data_AF-A0A258E165-F1
#
_entry.id   AF-A0A258E165-F1
#
_cell.length_a   1.000
_cell.length_b   1.000
_cell.length_c   1.000
_cell.angle_alpha   90.00
_cell.angle_beta   90.00
_cell.angle_gamma   90.00
#
_symmetry.space_group_name_H-M   'P 1'
#
loop_
_entity.id
_entity.type
_entity.pdbx_description
1 polymer ?
#
loop_
_entity_poly.entity_id
_entity_poly.type
_entity_poly.pdbx_seq_one_letter_code
_entity_poly.pdbx_strand_id
1 'polypeptide(L)'
;MKRFIQSLLSAVLIGLGVNAEAQVATSVNPSGFGDRQFAMDTVYSNKRIREDDKMYQISVWRRIDLREKYNLSLYGAGDSRSNGIINNIYKAVVDENALEVFADEQFTKPLSIAEFQENFWLSANGDSIFVKQLYYLDFKEDFVFDRHHSDLVFDIKFVELVMPSVTNAN
;
A
#
# COMPACT_ATOMS: atom_id res chain seq x y z
N MET A 1 -57.98 36.71 -17.07
CA MET A 1 -57.40 35.35 -17.03
C MET A 1 -55.90 35.30 -17.33
N LYS A 2 -55.38 36.02 -18.35
CA LYS A 2 -53.93 35.98 -18.69
C LYS A 2 -53.00 36.46 -17.56
N ARG A 3 -53.35 37.53 -16.83
CA ARG A 3 -52.55 38.05 -15.72
C ARG A 3 -52.50 37.13 -14.50
N PHE A 4 -53.57 36.38 -14.24
CA PHE A 4 -53.67 35.44 -13.13
C PHE A 4 -52.83 34.17 -13.38
N ILE A 5 -52.81 33.71 -14.63
CA ILE A 5 -51.95 32.60 -15.07
C ILE A 5 -50.47 33.01 -15.02
N GLN A 6 -50.14 34.24 -15.40
CA GLN A 6 -48.77 34.76 -15.31
C GLN A 6 -48.26 34.87 -13.87
N SER A 7 -49.10 35.32 -12.93
CA SER A 7 -48.75 35.35 -11.50
C SER A 7 -48.64 33.96 -10.89
N LEU A 8 -49.43 32.99 -11.36
CA LEU A 8 -49.34 31.61 -10.91
C LEU A 8 -48.04 30.94 -11.41
N LEU A 9 -47.67 31.19 -12.68
CA LEU A 9 -46.46 30.63 -13.28
C LEU A 9 -45.18 31.18 -12.63
N SER A 10 -45.18 32.47 -12.27
CA SER A 10 -44.07 33.10 -11.56
C SER A 10 -44.00 32.69 -10.08
N ALA A 11 -45.13 32.45 -9.42
CA ALA A 11 -45.15 31.87 -8.08
C ALA A 11 -44.63 30.41 -8.06
N VAL A 12 -44.91 29.63 -9.10
CA VAL A 12 -44.36 28.27 -9.26
C VAL A 12 -42.85 28.29 -9.53
N LEU A 13 -42.36 29.25 -10.32
CA LEU A 13 -40.91 29.41 -10.54
C LEU A 13 -40.14 29.85 -9.29
N ILE A 14 -40.77 30.58 -8.36
CA ILE A 14 -40.16 30.96 -7.08
C ILE A 14 -40.28 29.83 -6.04
N GLY A 15 -41.37 29.04 -6.09
CA GLY A 15 -41.57 27.87 -5.22
C GLY A 15 -40.68 26.67 -5.60
N LEU A 16 -40.26 26.58 -6.85
CA LEU A 16 -39.17 25.71 -7.30
C LEU A 16 -37.84 26.42 -7.07
N GLY A 17 -37.49 26.59 -5.79
CA GLY A 17 -36.21 27.13 -5.38
C GLY A 17 -35.08 26.40 -6.12
N VAL A 18 -34.45 27.10 -7.06
CA VAL A 18 -33.25 26.64 -7.71
C VAL A 18 -32.16 26.72 -6.65
N ASN A 19 -31.91 25.61 -5.96
CA ASN A 19 -30.75 25.47 -5.11
C ASN A 19 -29.55 25.50 -6.06
N ALA A 20 -28.96 26.68 -6.23
CA ALA A 20 -27.65 26.83 -6.82
C ALA A 20 -26.63 26.28 -5.81
N GLU A 21 -26.51 24.96 -5.75
CA GLU A 21 -25.37 24.34 -5.10
C GLU A 21 -24.13 24.67 -5.94
N ALA A 22 -23.38 25.68 -5.52
CA ALA A 22 -22.05 25.90 -6.05
C ALA A 22 -21.25 24.61 -5.82
N GLN A 23 -20.72 24.00 -6.89
CA GLN A 23 -19.74 22.92 -6.76
C GLN A 23 -18.51 23.49 -6.03
N VAL A 24 -18.40 23.19 -4.74
CA VAL A 24 -17.19 23.45 -3.96
C VAL A 24 -16.16 22.40 -4.38
N ALA A 25 -14.95 22.84 -4.72
CA ALA A 25 -13.86 21.94 -5.07
C ALA A 25 -13.63 20.92 -3.94
N THR A 26 -13.79 19.63 -4.26
CA THR A 26 -13.67 18.52 -3.31
C THR A 26 -12.26 18.37 -2.73
N SER A 27 -11.26 18.98 -3.37
CA SER A 27 -9.88 19.05 -2.89
C SER A 27 -9.68 19.97 -1.68
N VAL A 28 -10.64 20.84 -1.35
CA VAL A 28 -10.49 21.86 -0.29
C VAL A 28 -11.36 21.57 0.93
N ASN A 29 -12.49 20.88 0.76
CA ASN A 29 -13.38 20.53 1.87
C ASN A 29 -14.17 19.22 1.61
N PRO A 30 -13.55 18.06 1.81
CA PRO A 30 -14.23 16.78 1.64
C PRO A 30 -15.18 16.49 2.80
N SER A 31 -16.37 16.00 2.48
CA SER A 31 -17.33 15.49 3.45
C SER A 31 -17.09 13.98 3.65
N GLY A 32 -17.20 13.48 4.89
CA GLY A 32 -17.02 12.06 5.22
C GLY A 32 -18.10 11.10 4.68
N PHE A 33 -18.96 11.57 3.77
CA PHE A 33 -20.03 10.79 3.15
C PHE A 33 -20.11 11.09 1.65
N GLY A 34 -20.22 10.05 0.81
CA GLY A 34 -20.38 10.12 -0.64
C GLY A 34 -19.08 10.29 -1.44
N ASP A 35 -19.20 10.67 -2.72
CA ASP A 35 -18.10 10.81 -3.70
C ASP A 35 -17.13 11.99 -3.43
N ARG A 36 -17.20 12.59 -2.23
CA ARG A 36 -16.40 13.75 -1.81
C ARG A 36 -15.35 13.38 -0.77
N GLN A 37 -14.73 12.21 -0.88
CA GLN A 37 -13.61 11.79 -0.03
C GLN A 37 -12.28 12.05 -0.73
N PHE A 38 -11.23 12.40 0.03
CA PHE A 38 -9.87 12.46 -0.51
C PHE A 38 -9.45 11.07 -1.01
N ALA A 39 -9.03 10.98 -2.26
CA ALA A 39 -8.33 9.80 -2.77
C ALA A 39 -6.94 9.75 -2.13
N MET A 40 -6.66 8.66 -1.39
CA MET A 40 -5.36 8.44 -0.76
C MET A 40 -4.52 7.53 -1.63
N ASP A 41 -3.26 7.89 -1.81
CA ASP A 41 -2.25 6.99 -2.34
C ASP A 41 -1.92 5.93 -1.29
N THR A 42 -2.10 4.67 -1.67
CA THR A 42 -1.83 3.47 -0.86
C THR A 42 -2.32 3.53 0.58
N VAL A 43 -3.54 3.06 0.78
CA VAL A 43 -4.19 2.95 2.09
C VAL A 43 -3.35 2.15 3.09
N TYR A 44 -2.55 1.18 2.65
CA TYR A 44 -1.74 0.32 3.52
C TYR A 44 -0.38 0.89 3.92
N SER A 45 0.04 2.03 3.34
CA SER A 45 1.31 2.65 3.71
C SER A 45 1.25 3.26 5.12
N ASN A 46 2.37 3.22 5.83
CA ASN A 46 2.53 4.02 7.05
C ASN A 46 2.57 5.52 6.73
N LYS A 47 3.11 5.89 5.56
CA LYS A 47 3.24 7.27 5.08
C LYS A 47 2.20 7.55 4.01
N ARG A 48 0.94 7.62 4.43
CA ARG A 48 -0.21 7.85 3.56
C ARG A 48 -0.15 9.28 3.02
N ILE A 49 -0.20 9.43 1.70
CA ILE A 49 -0.20 10.72 1.01
C ILE A 49 -1.49 10.81 0.20
N ARG A 50 -2.02 12.02 -0.01
CA ARG A 50 -3.18 12.21 -0.90
C ARG A 50 -2.74 12.15 -2.34
N GLU A 51 -3.57 11.58 -3.21
CA GLU A 51 -3.28 11.58 -4.66
C GLU A 51 -3.10 13.02 -5.20
N ASP A 52 -3.88 13.98 -4.71
CA ASP A 52 -3.79 15.39 -5.11
C ASP A 52 -2.49 16.09 -4.64
N ASP A 53 -1.89 15.61 -3.56
CA ASP A 53 -0.66 16.18 -2.99
C ASP A 53 0.59 15.57 -3.63
N LYS A 54 0.46 14.49 -4.40
CA LYS A 54 1.56 13.86 -5.12
C LYS A 54 1.89 14.65 -6.38
N MET A 55 3.07 15.28 -6.41
CA MET A 55 3.53 16.03 -7.57
C MET A 55 4.10 15.12 -8.65
N TYR A 56 4.90 14.14 -8.24
CA TYR A 56 5.41 13.07 -9.08
C TYR A 56 5.74 11.84 -8.24
N GLN A 57 5.71 10.67 -8.88
CA GLN A 57 6.05 9.39 -8.30
C GLN A 57 6.92 8.60 -9.27
N ILE A 58 8.00 8.04 -8.77
CA ILE A 58 8.88 7.15 -9.52
C ILE A 58 9.06 5.87 -8.70
N SER A 59 8.74 4.72 -9.30
CA SER A 59 9.01 3.42 -8.70
C SER A 59 10.39 2.90 -9.10
N VAL A 60 11.18 2.45 -8.13
CA VAL A 60 12.50 1.87 -8.36
C VAL A 60 12.57 0.49 -7.72
N TRP A 61 13.13 -0.46 -8.47
CA TRP A 61 13.48 -1.78 -7.95
C TRP A 61 14.93 -1.77 -7.45
N ARG A 62 15.14 -2.26 -6.24
CA ARG A 62 16.45 -2.41 -5.61
C ARG A 62 16.65 -3.85 -5.21
N ARG A 63 17.80 -4.39 -5.61
CA ARG A 63 18.24 -5.74 -5.27
C ARG A 63 19.42 -5.66 -4.31
N ILE A 64 19.33 -6.33 -3.18
CA ILE A 64 20.42 -6.50 -2.22
C ILE A 64 20.87 -7.95 -2.26
N ASP A 65 22.16 -8.19 -2.55
CA ASP A 65 22.76 -9.51 -2.43
C ASP A 65 23.10 -9.79 -0.95
N LEU A 66 22.35 -10.70 -0.36
CA LEU A 66 22.50 -11.04 1.06
C LEU A 66 23.75 -11.88 1.35
N ARG A 67 24.41 -12.43 0.33
CA ARG A 67 25.62 -13.26 0.49
C ARG A 67 26.87 -12.41 0.74
N GLU A 68 26.79 -11.12 0.43
CA GLU A 68 27.88 -10.19 0.69
C GLU A 68 28.10 -9.99 2.19
N LYS A 69 29.37 -9.89 2.60
CA LYS A 69 29.74 -9.72 4.01
C LYS A 69 29.11 -8.48 4.64
N TYR A 70 28.93 -7.41 3.86
CA TYR A 70 28.30 -6.17 4.31
C TYR A 70 26.83 -6.36 4.71
N ASN A 71 26.11 -7.28 4.05
CA ASN A 71 24.68 -7.51 4.23
C ASN A 71 24.37 -8.64 5.22
N LEU A 72 25.39 -9.27 5.80
CA LEU A 72 25.24 -10.39 6.74
C LEU A 72 24.38 -10.03 7.96
N SER A 73 24.37 -8.77 8.38
CA SER A 73 23.55 -8.26 9.48
C SER A 73 22.04 -8.39 9.22
N LEU A 74 21.60 -8.42 7.95
CA LEU A 74 20.19 -8.59 7.58
C LEU A 74 19.67 -9.99 7.95
N TYR A 75 20.55 -10.99 8.04
CA TYR A 75 20.23 -12.30 8.58
C TYR A 75 20.09 -12.34 10.10
N GLY A 76 20.39 -11.25 10.80
CA GLY A 76 20.48 -11.23 12.24
C GLY A 76 21.83 -11.70 12.76
N ALA A 77 22.10 -11.37 14.02
CA ALA A 77 23.32 -11.74 14.71
C ALA A 77 23.13 -12.99 15.58
N GLY A 78 24.23 -13.68 15.89
CA GLY A 78 24.23 -14.88 16.72
C GLY A 78 23.90 -16.17 15.96
N ASP A 79 23.89 -17.28 16.68
CA ASP A 79 23.65 -18.61 16.10
C ASP A 79 22.19 -18.80 15.68
N SER A 80 21.26 -18.34 16.54
CA SER A 80 19.81 -18.42 16.32
C SER A 80 19.27 -17.44 15.27
N ARG A 81 20.02 -16.38 14.91
CA ARG A 81 19.65 -15.38 13.88
C ARG A 81 18.23 -14.79 14.06
N SER A 82 17.71 -14.78 15.28
CA SER A 82 16.32 -14.43 15.59
C SER A 82 15.94 -12.97 15.28
N ASN A 83 16.94 -12.12 15.06
CA ASN A 83 16.80 -10.68 14.87
C ASN A 83 16.92 -10.26 13.40
N GLY A 84 17.02 -11.22 12.48
CA GLY A 84 17.07 -10.95 11.04
C GLY A 84 15.75 -10.39 10.50
N ILE A 85 15.82 -9.68 9.38
CA ILE A 85 14.66 -9.01 8.77
C ILE A 85 13.51 -9.97 8.49
N ILE A 86 13.83 -11.20 8.11
CA ILE A 86 12.87 -12.24 7.75
C ILE A 86 12.10 -12.75 8.95
N ASN A 87 12.81 -12.98 10.07
CA ASN A 87 12.18 -13.37 11.32
C ASN A 87 11.31 -12.23 11.86
N ASN A 88 11.70 -10.98 11.65
CA ASN A 88 10.88 -9.83 12.05
C ASN A 88 9.63 -9.68 11.16
N ILE A 89 9.74 -9.90 9.84
CA ILE A 89 8.58 -9.94 8.94
C ILE A 89 7.62 -11.06 9.34
N TYR A 90 8.15 -12.26 9.58
CA TYR A 90 7.35 -13.40 10.03
C TYR A 90 6.60 -13.10 11.34
N LYS A 91 7.29 -12.57 12.35
CA LYS A 91 6.68 -12.16 13.63
C LYS A 91 5.61 -11.07 13.43
N ALA A 92 5.89 -10.07 12.60
CA ALA A 92 4.96 -8.98 12.34
C ALA A 92 3.66 -9.45 11.68
N VAL A 93 3.74 -10.45 10.79
CA VAL A 93 2.57 -11.02 10.11
C VAL A 93 1.82 -12.02 11.01
N VAL A 94 2.55 -12.97 11.59
CA VAL A 94 1.94 -14.13 12.28
C VAL A 94 1.63 -13.84 13.75
N ASP A 95 2.59 -13.28 14.48
CA ASP A 95 2.49 -13.14 15.93
C ASP A 95 1.81 -11.83 16.32
N GLU A 96 2.14 -10.73 15.63
CA GLU A 96 1.65 -9.38 15.95
C GLU A 96 0.43 -8.97 15.12
N ASN A 97 0.18 -9.64 13.99
CA ASN A 97 -0.86 -9.27 13.02
C ASN A 97 -0.82 -7.77 12.65
N ALA A 98 0.38 -7.23 12.52
CA ALA A 98 0.65 -5.81 12.25
C ALA A 98 0.72 -5.49 10.75
N LEU A 99 0.97 -6.50 9.91
CA LEU A 99 1.11 -6.36 8.46
C LEU A 99 0.09 -7.26 7.74
N GLU A 100 -0.68 -6.66 6.84
CA GLU A 100 -1.55 -7.39 5.91
C GLU A 100 -0.73 -7.84 4.71
N VAL A 101 -0.84 -9.12 4.35
CA VAL A 101 -0.09 -9.74 3.25
C VAL A 101 -1.01 -9.96 2.07
N PHE A 102 -0.51 -9.74 0.86
CA PHE A 102 -1.25 -9.86 -0.39
C PHE A 102 -0.54 -10.81 -1.35
N ALA A 103 -1.32 -11.54 -2.15
CA ALA A 103 -0.81 -12.44 -3.17
C ALA A 103 -0.40 -11.72 -4.46
N ASP A 104 -0.82 -10.47 -4.64
CA ASP A 104 -0.67 -9.72 -5.88
C ASP A 104 -0.03 -8.34 -5.66
N GLU A 105 0.60 -7.81 -6.71
CA GLU A 105 1.23 -6.48 -6.70
C GLU A 105 0.21 -5.33 -6.60
N GLN A 106 -1.08 -5.58 -6.83
CA GLN A 106 -2.09 -4.52 -6.78
C GLN A 106 -2.86 -4.50 -5.46
N PHE A 107 -2.43 -5.30 -4.47
CA PHE A 107 -3.06 -5.41 -3.16
C PHE A 107 -4.56 -5.73 -3.23
N THR A 108 -4.97 -6.53 -4.22
CA THR A 108 -6.38 -6.88 -4.46
C THR A 108 -6.77 -8.21 -3.81
N LYS A 109 -5.80 -9.09 -3.56
CA LYS A 109 -6.01 -10.44 -3.05
C LYS A 109 -5.28 -10.61 -1.72
N PRO A 110 -5.94 -10.34 -0.57
CA PRO A 110 -5.33 -10.58 0.73
C PRO A 110 -5.11 -12.08 0.92
N LEU A 111 -3.99 -12.43 1.54
CA LEU A 111 -3.65 -13.79 1.96
C LEU A 111 -3.99 -13.97 3.43
N SER A 112 -4.56 -15.11 3.78
CA SER A 112 -4.73 -15.47 5.19
C SER A 112 -3.37 -15.79 5.83
N ILE A 113 -3.29 -15.65 7.15
CA ILE A 113 -2.07 -15.99 7.91
C ILE A 113 -1.67 -17.46 7.70
N ALA A 114 -2.65 -18.37 7.57
CA ALA A 114 -2.40 -19.79 7.33
C ALA A 114 -1.78 -20.02 5.95
N GLU A 115 -2.34 -19.42 4.89
CA GLU A 115 -1.79 -19.50 3.54
C GLU A 115 -0.40 -18.85 3.47
N PHE A 116 -0.20 -17.75 4.19
CA PHE A 116 1.12 -17.12 4.31
C PHE A 116 2.13 -18.06 4.97
N GLN A 117 1.80 -18.70 6.09
CA GLN A 117 2.70 -19.63 6.78
C GLN A 117 3.07 -20.83 5.92
N GLU A 118 2.11 -21.36 5.18
CA GLU A 118 2.33 -22.43 4.20
C GLU A 118 3.34 -21.97 3.13
N ASN A 119 3.10 -20.81 2.51
CA ASN A 119 3.96 -20.31 1.44
C ASN A 119 5.35 -19.82 1.91
N PHE A 120 5.46 -19.32 3.13
CA PHE A 120 6.68 -18.64 3.61
C PHE A 120 7.80 -19.60 4.00
N TRP A 121 7.48 -20.80 4.50
CA TRP A 121 8.47 -21.76 5.01
C TRP A 121 8.66 -23.02 4.16
N LEU A 122 7.81 -23.25 3.14
CA LEU A 122 7.89 -24.45 2.33
C LEU A 122 8.89 -24.29 1.17
N SER A 123 9.92 -25.12 1.17
CA SER A 123 10.67 -25.46 -0.05
C SER A 123 9.86 -26.47 -0.88
N ALA A 124 10.18 -26.57 -2.18
CA ALA A 124 9.76 -27.62 -3.11
C ALA A 124 9.58 -29.02 -2.53
N ASN A 125 10.48 -29.36 -1.62
CA ASN A 125 10.65 -30.70 -1.11
C ASN A 125 9.90 -30.91 0.22
N GLY A 126 9.11 -29.92 0.67
CA GLY A 126 8.45 -29.93 1.98
C GLY A 126 9.39 -29.67 3.16
N ASP A 127 10.65 -29.34 2.89
CA ASP A 127 11.63 -28.97 3.92
C ASP A 127 11.50 -27.51 4.33
N SER A 128 11.74 -27.24 5.62
CA SER A 128 11.82 -25.89 6.17
C SER A 128 13.02 -25.14 5.58
N ILE A 129 12.74 -23.98 4.97
CA ILE A 129 13.77 -23.10 4.44
C ILE A 129 14.52 -22.45 5.59
N PHE A 130 15.86 -22.52 5.56
CA PHE A 130 16.68 -21.72 6.47
C PHE A 130 16.89 -20.33 5.89
N VAL A 131 16.77 -19.32 6.74
CA VAL A 131 17.00 -17.90 6.37
C VAL A 131 18.33 -17.70 5.62
N LYS A 132 19.38 -18.47 5.96
CA LYS A 132 20.71 -18.40 5.31
C LYS A 132 20.72 -18.86 3.83
N GLN A 133 19.69 -19.55 3.36
CA GLN A 133 19.61 -20.06 1.99
C GLN A 133 19.13 -19.00 0.99
N LEU A 134 18.71 -17.83 1.47
CA LEU A 134 18.29 -16.73 0.62
C LEU A 134 19.47 -16.04 -0.04
N TYR A 135 19.28 -15.56 -1.26
CA TYR A 135 20.35 -14.96 -2.05
C TYR A 135 20.11 -13.47 -2.23
N TYR A 136 18.89 -13.09 -2.60
CA TYR A 136 18.53 -11.71 -2.85
C TYR A 136 17.35 -11.29 -2.00
N LEU A 137 17.43 -10.05 -1.52
CA LEU A 137 16.31 -9.29 -1.00
C LEU A 137 16.02 -8.21 -2.04
N ASP A 138 14.92 -8.39 -2.76
CA ASP A 138 14.45 -7.44 -3.74
C ASP A 138 13.34 -6.61 -3.11
N PHE A 139 13.33 -5.30 -3.36
CA PHE A 139 12.23 -4.45 -2.93
C PHE A 139 11.93 -3.38 -3.95
N LYS A 140 10.65 -3.05 -4.05
CA LYS A 140 10.16 -1.93 -4.85
C LYS A 140 9.85 -0.79 -3.93
N GLU A 141 10.45 0.35 -4.23
CA GLU A 141 10.27 1.58 -3.47
C GLU A 141 9.79 2.69 -4.38
N ASP A 142 8.80 3.42 -3.90
CA ASP A 142 8.28 4.59 -4.57
C ASP A 142 8.88 5.85 -3.97
N PHE A 143 9.36 6.70 -4.87
CA PHE A 143 9.89 8.02 -4.59
C PHE A 143 8.77 9.00 -4.91
N VAL A 144 8.07 9.44 -3.86
CA VAL A 144 6.94 10.36 -3.98
C VAL A 144 7.41 11.74 -3.55
N PHE A 145 7.24 12.74 -4.40
CA PHE A 145 7.40 14.13 -3.99
C PHE A 145 6.05 14.70 -3.57
N ASP A 146 5.94 15.01 -2.28
CA ASP A 146 4.76 15.62 -1.70
C ASP A 146 4.81 17.14 -1.94
N ARG A 147 3.80 17.66 -2.64
CA ARG A 147 3.61 19.07 -2.94
C ARG A 147 3.27 19.89 -1.70
N HIS A 148 2.52 19.32 -0.75
CA HIS A 148 2.06 20.02 0.44
C HIS A 148 3.22 20.27 1.42
N HIS A 149 4.04 19.25 1.66
CA HIS A 149 5.19 19.34 2.57
C HIS A 149 6.50 19.70 1.87
N SER A 150 6.53 19.71 0.53
CA SER A 150 7.73 19.94 -0.28
C SER A 150 8.88 18.97 0.03
N ASP A 151 8.54 17.73 0.38
CA ASP A 151 9.48 16.70 0.84
C ASP A 151 9.43 15.44 -0.03
N LEU A 152 10.55 14.73 -0.09
CA LEU A 152 10.65 13.42 -0.72
C LEU A 152 10.31 12.33 0.30
N VAL A 153 9.24 11.59 0.01
CA VAL A 153 8.81 10.45 0.80
C VAL A 153 9.15 9.17 0.07
N PHE A 154 9.88 8.31 0.76
CA PHE A 154 10.16 6.96 0.32
C PHE A 154 9.17 6.00 0.95
N ASP A 155 8.54 5.19 0.10
CA ASP A 155 7.57 4.19 0.52
C ASP A 155 7.86 2.83 -0.14
N ILE A 156 8.03 1.81 0.70
CA ILE A 156 8.31 0.44 0.24
C ILE A 156 6.97 -0.23 -0.03
N LYS A 157 6.75 -0.64 -1.28
CA LYS A 157 5.50 -1.31 -1.68
C LYS A 157 5.63 -2.83 -1.67
N PHE A 158 6.79 -3.35 -2.11
CA PHE A 158 7.01 -4.78 -2.24
C PHE A 158 8.34 -5.18 -1.63
N VAL A 159 8.33 -6.35 -1.01
CA VAL A 159 9.53 -7.06 -0.58
C VAL A 159 9.43 -8.47 -1.14
N GLU A 160 10.45 -8.89 -1.87
CA GLU A 160 10.58 -10.20 -2.48
C GLU A 160 11.85 -10.87 -1.93
N LEU A 161 11.68 -12.11 -1.53
CA LEU A 161 12.75 -12.96 -1.03
C LEU A 161 13.09 -13.99 -2.09
N VAL A 162 14.30 -13.92 -2.64
CA VAL A 162 14.71 -14.77 -3.75
C VAL A 162 15.67 -15.85 -3.27
N MET A 163 15.30 -17.10 -3.52
CA MET A 163 16.14 -18.28 -3.35
C MET A 163 16.72 -18.75 -4.69
N PRO A 164 17.88 -19.43 -4.69
CA PRO A 164 18.43 -20.01 -5.89
C PRO A 164 17.57 -21.19 -6.38
N SER A 165 17.49 -21.34 -7.69
CA SER A 165 16.65 -22.32 -8.41
C SER A 165 16.81 -23.76 -7.95
N VAL A 166 17.97 -24.17 -7.42
CA VAL A 166 18.18 -25.55 -6.90
C VAL A 166 17.30 -25.90 -5.71
N THR A 167 16.74 -24.88 -5.05
CA THR A 167 15.86 -24.99 -3.88
C THR A 167 14.41 -24.63 -4.19
N ASN A 168 14.11 -24.18 -5.42
CA ASN A 168 12.76 -23.82 -5.84
C ASN A 168 11.97 -25.06 -6.25
N ALA A 169 10.68 -25.04 -5.91
CA ALA A 169 9.72 -26.01 -6.41
C ALA A 169 9.47 -25.71 -7.89
N ASN A 170 9.48 -26.76 -8.71
CA ASN A 170 8.84 -26.66 -10.03
C ASN A 170 7.33 -26.57 -9.84
#